data_AF-A0A1B7LF89-F1
#
_entry.id   AF-A0A1B7LF89-F1
#
_cell.length_a   1.000
_cell.length_b   1.000
_cell.length_c   1.000
_cell.angle_alpha   90.00
_cell.angle_beta   90.00
_cell.angle_gamma   90.00
#
_symmetry.space_group_name_H-M   'P 1'
#
loop_
_entity.id
_entity.type
_entity.pdbx_description
1 polymer ?
#
loop_
_entity_poly.entity_id
_entity_poly.type
_entity_poly.pdbx_seq_one_letter_code
_entity_poly.pdbx_strand_id
1 'polypeptide(L)'
;MAVDKKPQKEVKITLNGVEFVVPPGGKVKDAAAAAGIEIPALKVDQSTCKGCQMCTKVCETGAISGNKKEPHAIDQEKCVRCGECLAKCKTGSIVPA
;
A
#
# COMPACT_ATOMS: atom_id res chain seq x y z
N MET A 1 -21.23 26.97 4.98
CA MET A 1 -19.93 26.65 4.37
C MET A 1 -20.12 25.44 3.46
N ALA A 2 -20.02 25.60 2.14
CA ALA A 2 -20.16 24.50 1.19
C ALA A 2 -18.83 23.74 1.13
N VAL A 3 -18.85 22.45 1.41
CA VAL A 3 -17.69 21.57 1.24
C VAL A 3 -17.75 21.06 -0.19
N ASP A 4 -16.94 21.66 -1.06
CA ASP A 4 -16.75 21.26 -2.45
C ASP A 4 -16.40 19.77 -2.56
N LYS A 5 -17.41 18.96 -2.87
CA LYS A 5 -17.30 17.55 -3.27
C LYS A 5 -16.54 17.47 -4.59
N LYS A 6 -15.24 17.18 -4.49
CA LYS A 6 -14.35 16.83 -5.62
C LYS A 6 -14.93 15.62 -6.40
N PRO A 7 -14.87 15.61 -7.75
CA PRO A 7 -15.56 14.63 -8.58
C PRO A 7 -15.06 13.20 -8.35
N GLN A 8 -16.03 12.33 -8.09
CA GLN A 8 -15.91 10.89 -7.92
C GLN A 8 -15.82 10.24 -9.31
N LYS A 9 -14.67 9.63 -9.64
CA LYS A 9 -14.55 8.84 -10.88
C LYS A 9 -14.19 7.41 -10.52
N GLU A 10 -15.18 6.54 -10.66
CA GLU A 10 -15.04 5.08 -10.59
C GLU A 10 -14.18 4.62 -11.76
N VAL A 11 -13.16 3.81 -11.48
CA VAL A 11 -12.33 3.20 -12.53
C VAL A 11 -12.73 1.72 -12.57
N LYS A 12 -13.41 1.35 -13.66
CA LYS A 12 -13.69 -0.04 -13.99
C LYS A 12 -12.48 -0.60 -14.71
N ILE A 13 -11.88 -1.63 -14.14
CA ILE A 13 -10.75 -2.34 -14.72
C ILE A 13 -11.10 -3.80 -14.90
N THR A 14 -10.80 -4.32 -16.07
CA THR A 14 -11.01 -5.72 -16.44
C THR A 14 -9.65 -6.36 -16.66
N LEU A 15 -9.31 -7.36 -15.85
CA LEU A 15 -8.11 -8.17 -16.03
C LEU A 15 -8.52 -9.64 -15.96
N ASN A 16 -8.21 -10.41 -17.00
CA ASN A 16 -8.56 -11.83 -17.14
C ASN A 16 -10.05 -12.17 -16.95
N GLY A 17 -10.95 -11.31 -17.45
CA GLY A 17 -12.39 -11.57 -17.45
C GLY A 17 -13.10 -11.30 -16.12
N VAL A 18 -12.41 -10.70 -15.15
CA VAL A 18 -13.00 -10.31 -13.86
C VAL A 18 -13.11 -8.79 -13.80
N GLU A 19 -14.33 -8.30 -13.57
CA GLU A 19 -14.64 -6.88 -13.47
C GLU A 19 -14.42 -6.41 -12.02
N PHE A 20 -13.51 -5.45 -11.84
CA PHE A 20 -13.27 -4.84 -10.53
C PHE A 20 -13.72 -3.37 -10.54
N VAL A 21 -14.63 -3.03 -9.64
CA VAL A 21 -15.11 -1.66 -9.42
C VAL A 21 -14.43 -1.12 -8.17
N VAL A 22 -13.55 -0.13 -8.32
CA VAL A 22 -12.87 0.51 -7.20
C VAL A 22 -13.64 1.79 -6.82
N PRO A 23 -14.27 1.85 -5.63
CA PRO A 23 -14.99 3.05 -5.20
C PRO A 23 -14.02 4.18 -4.81
N PRO A 24 -14.38 5.46 -5.09
CA PRO A 24 -13.54 6.60 -4.78
C PRO A 24 -13.51 6.88 -3.27
N GLY A 25 -12.30 6.93 -2.70
CA GLY A 25 -12.08 7.07 -1.25
C GLY A 25 -12.05 5.75 -0.48
N GLY A 26 -12.27 4.61 -1.16
CA GLY A 26 -12.08 3.28 -0.60
C GLY A 26 -10.61 2.91 -0.58
N LYS A 27 -10.17 2.33 0.54
CA LYS A 27 -8.83 1.74 0.65
C LYS A 27 -8.83 0.41 -0.07
N VAL A 28 -7.72 0.09 -0.75
CA VAL A 28 -7.52 -1.18 -1.48
C VAL A 28 -7.79 -2.41 -0.59
N LYS A 29 -7.69 -2.25 0.74
CA LYS A 29 -7.97 -3.27 1.76
C LYS A 29 -9.37 -3.89 1.69
N ASP A 30 -10.41 -3.08 1.46
CA ASP A 30 -11.79 -3.59 1.52
C ASP A 30 -12.20 -4.30 0.22
N ALA A 31 -11.60 -3.91 -0.90
CA ALA A 31 -11.82 -4.57 -2.20
C ALA A 31 -11.06 -5.90 -2.32
N ALA A 32 -9.88 -6.02 -1.69
CA ALA A 32 -9.07 -7.25 -1.73
C ALA A 32 -9.59 -8.34 -0.78
N ALA A 33 -10.13 -7.98 0.39
CA ALA A 33 -10.69 -8.95 1.35
C ALA A 33 -11.89 -9.73 0.78
N ALA A 34 -12.67 -9.11 -0.12
CA ALA A 34 -13.80 -9.77 -0.78
C ALA A 34 -13.39 -10.71 -1.93
N ALA A 35 -12.15 -10.62 -2.42
CA ALA A 35 -11.72 -11.30 -3.65
C ALA A 35 -10.78 -12.51 -3.43
N GLY A 36 -10.32 -12.78 -2.20
CA GLY A 36 -9.53 -13.98 -1.90
C GLY A 36 -8.19 -14.09 -2.65
N ILE A 37 -7.59 -12.96 -3.03
CA ILE A 37 -6.32 -12.93 -3.78
C ILE A 37 -5.16 -12.90 -2.80
N GLU A 38 -4.32 -13.94 -2.81
CA GLU A 38 -3.11 -14.02 -2.01
C GLU A 38 -2.00 -13.15 -2.60
N ILE A 39 -1.86 -11.93 -2.09
CA ILE A 39 -0.71 -11.07 -2.40
C ILE A 39 0.50 -11.58 -1.60
N PRO A 40 1.71 -11.73 -2.18
CA PRO A 40 2.89 -12.13 -1.43
C PRO A 40 3.26 -11.12 -0.33
N ALA A 41 3.91 -11.62 0.72
CA ALA A 41 4.42 -10.79 1.81
C ALA A 41 5.36 -9.70 1.26
N LEU A 42 5.37 -8.52 1.87
CA LEU A 42 6.29 -7.44 1.47
C LEU A 42 7.39 -7.30 2.52
N LYS A 43 8.65 -7.31 2.10
CA LYS A 43 9.80 -7.06 2.96
C LYS A 43 10.57 -5.83 2.49
N VAL A 44 11.27 -5.20 3.44
CA VAL A 44 12.21 -4.11 3.14
C VAL A 44 13.60 -4.71 3.03
N ASP A 45 14.28 -4.43 1.92
CA ASP A 45 15.69 -4.70 1.74
C ASP A 45 16.52 -3.66 2.52
N GLN A 46 17.17 -4.12 3.57
CA GLN A 46 17.93 -3.25 4.49
C GLN A 46 19.20 -2.68 3.85
N SER A 47 19.72 -3.33 2.81
CA SER A 47 20.92 -2.91 2.09
C SER A 47 20.68 -1.66 1.24
N THR A 48 19.48 -1.55 0.65
CA THR A 48 19.10 -0.42 -0.20
C THR A 48 18.27 0.64 0.54
N CYS A 49 17.63 0.29 1.66
CA CYS A 49 16.77 1.19 2.40
C CYS A 49 17.56 2.28 3.14
N LYS A 50 17.40 3.54 2.71
CA LYS A 50 18.06 4.72 3.32
C LYS A 50 17.32 5.33 4.52
N GLY A 51 16.23 4.71 4.97
CA GLY A 51 15.48 5.18 6.15
C GLY A 51 14.76 6.51 5.96
N CYS A 52 14.15 6.74 4.80
CA CYS A 52 13.47 8.00 4.46
C CYS A 52 12.09 8.18 5.12
N GLN A 53 11.54 7.15 5.77
CA GLN A 53 10.24 7.13 6.46
C GLN A 53 9.01 7.45 5.60
N MET A 54 9.14 7.49 4.27
CA MET A 54 7.98 7.71 3.40
C MET A 54 6.99 6.54 3.47
N CYS A 55 7.50 5.32 3.52
CA CYS A 55 6.70 4.10 3.66
C CYS A 55 5.90 4.08 4.97
N THR A 56 6.50 4.44 6.10
CA THR A 56 5.83 4.56 7.41
C THR A 56 4.67 5.55 7.37
N LYS A 57 4.88 6.71 6.74
CA LYS A 57 3.84 7.77 6.66
C LYS A 57 2.62 7.40 5.84
N VAL A 58 2.80 6.57 4.80
CA VAL A 58 1.67 6.10 3.98
C VAL A 58 1.07 4.80 4.48
N CYS A 59 1.74 4.12 5.41
CA CYS A 59 1.22 2.89 5.98
C CYS A 59 0.07 3.19 6.94
N GLU A 60 -1.14 3.06 6.42
CA GLU A 60 -2.37 3.27 7.15
C GLU A 60 -2.64 2.26 8.29
N THR A 61 -2.07 1.05 8.24
CA THR A 61 -2.11 0.09 9.38
C THR A 61 -1.00 0.33 10.40
N GLY A 62 -0.03 1.20 10.11
CA GLY A 62 1.18 1.28 10.94
C GLY A 62 1.99 -0.02 10.95
N ALA A 63 1.91 -0.84 9.90
CA ALA A 63 2.66 -2.08 9.76
C ALA A 63 4.17 -1.86 9.54
N ILE A 64 4.59 -0.65 9.20
CA ILE A 64 5.99 -0.35 8.91
C ILE A 64 6.59 0.40 10.10
N SER A 65 7.68 -0.11 10.64
CA SER A 65 8.41 0.50 11.75
C SER A 65 9.86 0.77 11.34
N GLY A 66 10.42 1.89 11.77
CA GLY A 66 11.79 2.28 11.44
C GLY A 66 12.07 3.75 11.72
N ASN A 67 13.31 4.03 12.10
CA ASN A 67 13.77 5.38 12.42
C ASN A 67 14.35 6.10 11.21
N LYS A 68 14.57 7.41 11.35
CA LYS A 68 15.25 8.22 10.33
C LYS A 68 16.67 7.71 10.12
N LYS A 69 17.06 7.51 8.86
CA LYS A 69 18.37 6.97 8.45
C LYS A 69 18.63 5.52 8.89
N GLU A 70 17.62 4.80 9.35
CA GLU A 70 17.73 3.36 9.67
C GLU A 70 16.86 2.54 8.70
N PRO A 71 17.27 1.30 8.35
CA PRO A 71 16.46 0.42 7.54
C PRO A 71 15.13 0.11 8.25
N HIS A 72 14.05 0.16 7.50
CA HIS A 72 12.71 -0.07 8.04
C HIS A 72 12.38 -1.57 8.01
N ALA A 73 11.45 -1.99 8.86
CA ALA A 73 10.91 -3.33 8.91
C ALA A 73 9.39 -3.31 8.69
N ILE A 74 8.88 -4.33 8.00
CA ILE A 74 7.45 -4.52 7.77
C ILE A 74 6.98 -5.68 8.67
N ASP A 75 6.07 -5.35 9.57
CA ASP A 75 5.34 -6.27 10.43
C ASP A 75 4.30 -7.01 9.58
N GLN A 76 4.53 -8.32 9.34
CA GLN A 76 3.65 -9.12 8.47
C GLN A 76 2.27 -9.37 9.09
N GLU A 77 2.14 -9.28 10.41
CA GLU A 77 0.87 -9.48 11.11
C GLU A 77 -0.06 -8.29 10.89
N LYS A 78 0.50 -7.08 10.78
CA LYS A 78 -0.25 -5.83 10.51
C LYS A 78 -0.30 -5.47 9.02
N CYS A 79 0.56 -6.06 8.20
CA CYS A 79 0.66 -5.73 6.79
C CYS A 79 -0.47 -6.37 5.98
N VAL A 80 -1.38 -5.52 5.54
CA VAL A 80 -2.49 -5.87 4.63
C VAL A 80 -2.09 -5.92 3.15
N ARG A 81 -0.79 -5.73 2.86
CA ARG A 81 -0.26 -5.80 1.49
C ARG A 81 -0.94 -4.84 0.50
N CYS A 82 -1.31 -3.63 0.98
CA CYS A 82 -2.00 -2.61 0.17
C CYS A 82 -1.15 -1.98 -0.95
N GLY A 83 0.18 -2.16 -0.90
CA GLY A 83 1.09 -1.70 -1.95
C GLY A 83 1.42 -0.21 -1.96
N GLU A 84 0.82 0.63 -1.11
CA GLU A 84 1.13 2.07 -1.06
C GLU A 84 2.61 2.36 -0.74
N CYS A 85 3.22 1.52 0.10
CA CYS A 85 4.62 1.68 0.47
C CYS A 85 5.55 1.48 -0.73
N LEU A 86 5.26 0.54 -1.65
CA LEU A 86 6.00 0.32 -2.89
C LEU A 86 5.96 1.57 -3.77
N ALA A 87 4.76 2.14 -3.97
CA ALA A 87 4.56 3.33 -4.80
C ALA A 87 5.30 4.56 -4.27
N LYS A 88 5.52 4.64 -2.95
CA LYS A 88 6.23 5.76 -2.30
C LYS A 88 7.72 5.52 -2.10
N CYS A 89 8.18 4.28 -2.25
CA CYS A 89 9.58 3.93 -2.07
C CYS A 89 10.41 4.36 -3.28
N LYS A 90 11.00 5.56 -3.22
CA LYS A 90 11.84 6.10 -4.31
C LYS A 90 13.08 5.26 -4.62
N THR A 91 13.57 4.50 -3.64
CA THR A 91 14.76 3.64 -3.78
C THR A 91 14.41 2.23 -4.24
N GLY A 92 13.13 1.88 -4.35
CA GLY A 92 12.71 0.51 -4.69
C GLY A 92 13.12 -0.54 -3.66
N SER A 93 13.36 -0.13 -2.41
CA SER A 93 13.85 -1.02 -1.33
C SER A 93 12.77 -1.93 -0.74
N ILE A 94 11.55 -1.90 -1.26
CA ILE A 94 10.47 -2.77 -0.80
C ILE A 94 10.26 -3.80 -1.89
N VAL A 95 10.37 -5.07 -1.51
CA VAL A 95 10.32 -6.20 -2.44
C VAL A 95 9.32 -7.24 -1.94
N PRO A 96 8.68 -8.01 -2.84
CA PRO A 96 7.94 -9.19 -2.44
C PRO A 96 8.90 -10.20 -1.79
N ALA A 97 8.46 -10.82 -0.70
CA ALA A 97 9.20 -11.77 0.13
C ALA A 97 8.95 -13.21 -0.33
#